data_AF-A0A6A6JRI2-F1
#
_entry.id   AF-A0A6A6JRI2-F1
#
_cell.length_a   1.000
_cell.length_b   1.000
_cell.length_c   1.000
_cell.angle_alpha   90.00
_cell.angle_beta   90.00
_cell.angle_gamma   90.00
#
_symmetry.space_group_name_H-M   'P 1'
#
loop_
_entity.id
_entity.type
_entity.pdbx_description
1 polymer ?
#
loop_
_entity_poly.entity_id
_entity_poly.type
_entity_poly.pdbx_seq_one_letter_code
_entity_poly.pdbx_strand_id
1 'polypeptide(L)'
;MATLRPCCADDIPAIAHIYEYYVLNTVLTFAHTPVPEDDFKRKWQEVLDEGCPYIVAVDDAQQVLGYTYVSGFRAQRRGYRHTVELTLFCHPDHRAKGIGSLLLRKLLDVLGAPERYPDFFAKPRGEDDKVRVILSVMAVDNTQWKEGLGLRDFYVKHGFEEVGHLKNVGHKFDRW
;
A
#
# COMPACT_ATOMS: atom_id res chain seq x y z
N MET A 1 -6.45 -13.38 -16.22
CA MET A 1 -5.43 -12.29 -16.14
C MET A 1 -5.68 -11.50 -14.85
N ALA A 2 -4.80 -10.58 -14.43
CA ALA A 2 -5.12 -9.71 -13.28
C ALA A 2 -5.90 -8.47 -13.73
N THR A 3 -7.06 -8.23 -13.12
CA THR A 3 -7.89 -7.03 -13.31
C THR A 3 -7.79 -6.12 -12.08
N LEU A 4 -7.76 -4.81 -12.27
CA LEU A 4 -7.66 -3.82 -11.18
C LEU A 4 -9.00 -3.11 -11.00
N ARG A 5 -9.51 -3.07 -9.77
CA ARG A 5 -10.76 -2.38 -9.43
C ARG A 5 -10.69 -1.72 -8.05
N PRO A 6 -11.59 -0.77 -7.75
CA PRO A 6 -11.78 -0.28 -6.39
C PRO A 6 -12.06 -1.44 -5.42
N CYS A 7 -11.51 -1.33 -4.21
CA CYS A 7 -11.76 -2.24 -3.11
C CYS A 7 -13.19 -2.05 -2.57
N CYS A 8 -13.91 -3.14 -2.32
CA CYS A 8 -15.18 -3.13 -1.59
C CYS A 8 -15.04 -3.89 -0.25
N ALA A 9 -16.11 -3.86 0.55
CA ALA A 9 -16.13 -4.52 1.86
C ALA A 9 -15.89 -6.04 1.79
N ASP A 10 -16.34 -6.69 0.70
CA ASP A 10 -16.18 -8.14 0.51
C ASP A 10 -14.72 -8.56 0.28
N ASP A 11 -13.84 -7.63 -0.10
CA ASP A 11 -12.41 -7.89 -0.28
C ASP A 11 -11.64 -7.92 1.05
N ILE A 12 -12.21 -7.35 2.11
CA ILE A 12 -11.51 -7.13 3.39
C ILE A 12 -11.01 -8.42 4.04
N PRO A 13 -11.76 -9.53 4.09
CA PRO A 13 -11.26 -10.79 4.62
C PRO A 13 -10.00 -11.28 3.87
N ALA A 14 -9.97 -11.16 2.54
CA ALA A 14 -8.81 -11.57 1.74
C ALA A 14 -7.60 -10.64 1.94
N ILE A 15 -7.84 -9.34 2.07
CA ILE A 15 -6.80 -8.34 2.40
C ILE A 15 -6.18 -8.64 3.77
N ALA A 16 -7.01 -8.90 4.78
CA ALA A 16 -6.56 -9.25 6.12
C ALA A 16 -5.69 -10.52 6.10
N HIS A 17 -6.13 -11.55 5.35
CA HIS A 17 -5.36 -12.79 5.19
C HIS A 17 -4.00 -12.58 4.50
N ILE A 18 -3.95 -11.76 3.44
CA ILE A 18 -2.68 -11.39 2.79
C ILE A 18 -1.76 -10.70 3.81
N TYR A 19 -2.27 -9.71 4.55
CA TYR A 19 -1.47 -8.97 5.52
C TYR A 19 -0.97 -9.85 6.67
N GLU A 20 -1.80 -10.75 7.17
CA GLU A 20 -1.46 -11.71 8.22
C GLU A 20 -0.19 -12.51 7.86
N TYR A 21 -0.06 -12.98 6.63
CA TYR A 21 1.18 -13.62 6.17
C TYR A 21 2.40 -12.71 6.42
N TYR A 22 2.32 -11.43 6.04
CA TYR A 22 3.42 -10.48 6.19
C TYR A 22 3.72 -10.16 7.66
N VAL A 23 2.71 -10.14 8.52
CA VAL A 23 2.85 -10.01 9.98
C VAL A 23 3.64 -11.19 10.54
N LEU A 24 3.24 -12.41 10.21
CA LEU A 24 3.78 -13.61 10.86
C LEU A 24 5.11 -14.07 10.27
N ASN A 25 5.42 -13.72 9.02
CA ASN A 25 6.54 -14.31 8.29
C ASN A 25 7.58 -13.31 7.80
N THR A 26 7.37 -11.99 7.94
CA THR A 26 8.28 -10.98 7.37
C THR A 26 8.45 -9.75 8.26
N VAL A 27 9.49 -8.95 8.00
CA VAL A 27 9.68 -7.64 8.63
C VAL A 27 9.07 -6.48 7.82
N LEU A 28 8.39 -6.78 6.72
CA LEU A 28 7.80 -5.76 5.83
C LEU A 28 6.68 -4.95 6.49
N THR A 29 6.14 -5.45 7.59
CA THR A 29 5.32 -4.70 8.55
C THR A 29 5.84 -4.92 9.96
N PHE A 30 5.76 -3.89 10.80
CA PHE A 30 6.13 -3.95 12.21
C PHE A 30 4.99 -4.36 13.14
N ALA A 31 3.82 -4.73 12.60
CA ALA A 31 2.83 -5.46 13.37
C ALA A 31 3.41 -6.83 13.80
N HIS A 32 3.22 -7.17 15.07
CA HIS A 32 3.69 -8.44 15.67
C HIS A 32 2.58 -9.49 15.74
N THR A 33 1.34 -9.05 15.88
CA THR A 33 0.15 -9.91 15.95
C THR A 33 -0.79 -9.59 14.79
N PRO A 34 -1.48 -10.59 14.22
CA PRO A 34 -2.50 -10.35 13.21
C PRO A 34 -3.52 -9.32 13.71
N VAL A 35 -3.88 -8.41 12.80
CA VAL A 35 -4.81 -7.32 13.09
C VAL A 35 -6.24 -7.82 12.87
N PRO A 36 -7.21 -7.54 13.76
CA PRO A 36 -8.60 -7.93 13.56
C PRO A 36 -9.18 -7.41 12.24
N GLU A 37 -10.08 -8.19 11.63
CA GLU A 37 -10.73 -7.79 10.35
C GLU A 37 -11.45 -6.44 10.44
N ASP A 38 -12.08 -6.14 11.58
CA ASP A 38 -12.78 -4.87 11.79
C ASP A 38 -11.85 -3.64 11.74
N ASP A 39 -10.57 -3.82 12.06
CA ASP A 39 -9.58 -2.76 11.91
C ASP A 39 -9.24 -2.50 10.45
N PHE A 40 -9.23 -3.54 9.59
CA PHE A 40 -9.10 -3.36 8.15
C PHE A 40 -10.34 -2.71 7.55
N LYS A 41 -11.54 -3.07 7.99
CA LYS A 41 -12.79 -2.40 7.57
C LYS A 41 -12.76 -0.92 7.93
N ARG A 42 -12.38 -0.59 9.17
CA ARG A 42 -12.23 0.79 9.62
C ARG A 42 -11.18 1.53 8.80
N LYS A 43 -10.01 0.93 8.56
CA LYS A 43 -8.95 1.54 7.76
C LYS A 43 -9.38 1.77 6.31
N TRP A 44 -10.10 0.83 5.71
CA TRP A 44 -10.68 1.00 4.38
C TRP A 44 -11.63 2.20 4.34
N GLN A 45 -12.54 2.31 5.31
CA GLN A 45 -13.44 3.46 5.40
C GLN A 45 -12.69 4.79 5.60
N GLU A 46 -11.69 4.84 6.48
CA GLU A 46 -10.84 6.02 6.69
C GLU A 46 -10.15 6.47 5.39
N VAL A 47 -9.61 5.52 4.61
CA VAL A 47 -8.98 5.82 3.31
C VAL A 47 -9.99 6.45 2.34
N LEU A 48 -11.22 5.92 2.28
CA LEU A 48 -12.28 6.46 1.44
C LEU A 48 -12.72 7.86 1.90
N ASP A 49 -12.86 8.07 3.21
CA ASP A 49 -13.27 9.35 3.81
C ASP A 49 -12.22 10.46 3.60
N GLU A 50 -10.93 10.08 3.57
CA GLU A 50 -9.80 10.94 3.21
C GLU A 50 -9.72 11.26 1.71
N GLY A 51 -10.61 10.67 0.91
CA GLY A 51 -10.61 10.80 -0.54
C GLY A 51 -9.39 10.20 -1.21
N CYS A 52 -8.90 9.10 -0.66
CA CYS A 52 -7.79 8.33 -1.19
C CYS A 52 -8.28 7.04 -1.87
N PRO A 53 -7.62 6.56 -2.93
CA PRO A 53 -8.01 5.33 -3.59
C PRO A 53 -7.54 4.10 -2.79
N TYR A 54 -8.38 3.07 -2.78
CA TYR A 54 -8.06 1.72 -2.33
C TYR A 54 -8.32 0.76 -3.48
N ILE A 55 -7.28 0.07 -3.95
CA ILE A 55 -7.31 -0.72 -5.19
C ILE A 55 -6.94 -2.16 -4.88
N VAL A 56 -7.70 -3.09 -5.43
CA VAL A 56 -7.37 -4.52 -5.43
C VAL A 56 -7.04 -5.00 -6.83
N ALA A 57 -6.13 -5.97 -6.92
CA ALA A 57 -5.89 -6.78 -8.10
C ALA A 57 -6.60 -8.12 -7.90
N VAL A 58 -7.43 -8.52 -8.84
CA VAL A 58 -8.19 -9.78 -8.78
C VAL A 58 -7.94 -10.62 -10.03
N ASP A 59 -8.07 -11.94 -9.90
CA ASP A 59 -8.11 -12.83 -11.06
C ASP A 59 -9.52 -12.94 -11.67
N ASP A 60 -9.66 -13.82 -12.67
CA ASP A 60 -10.91 -14.03 -13.38
C ASP A 60 -12.01 -14.65 -12.48
N ALA A 61 -11.63 -15.28 -11.35
CA ALA A 61 -12.52 -15.82 -10.33
C ALA A 61 -12.81 -14.85 -9.18
N GLN A 62 -12.37 -13.59 -9.30
CA GLN A 62 -12.46 -12.54 -8.26
C GLN A 62 -11.62 -12.81 -7.00
N GLN A 63 -10.64 -13.72 -7.04
CA GLN A 63 -9.70 -13.89 -5.93
C GLN A 63 -8.75 -12.70 -5.88
N VAL A 64 -8.58 -12.10 -4.69
CA VAL A 64 -7.63 -11.00 -4.46
C VAL A 64 -6.18 -11.51 -4.54
N LEU A 65 -5.45 -10.99 -5.51
CA LEU A 65 -4.03 -11.28 -5.77
C LEU A 65 -3.08 -10.28 -5.10
N GLY A 66 -3.61 -9.16 -4.61
CA GLY A 66 -2.86 -8.09 -3.98
C GLY A 66 -3.71 -6.83 -3.89
N TYR A 67 -3.24 -5.87 -3.10
CA TYR A 67 -3.93 -4.61 -2.89
C TYR A 67 -2.95 -3.47 -2.68
N THR A 68 -3.41 -2.26 -2.92
CA THR A 68 -2.67 -1.03 -2.65
C THR A 68 -3.63 0.08 -2.24
N TYR A 69 -3.19 0.93 -1.33
CA TYR A 69 -3.89 2.17 -1.01
C TYR A 69 -2.90 3.24 -0.59
N VAL A 70 -3.38 4.48 -0.48
CA VAL A 70 -2.65 5.55 0.20
C VAL A 70 -3.51 6.13 1.33
N SER A 71 -2.88 6.65 2.37
CA SER A 71 -3.56 7.44 3.40
C SER A 71 -2.72 8.64 3.81
N GLY A 72 -3.32 9.65 4.43
CA GLY A 72 -2.64 10.88 4.83
C GLY A 72 -1.41 10.61 5.72
N PHE A 73 -0.25 11.11 5.31
CA PHE A 73 0.96 11.02 6.13
C PHE A 73 0.84 11.99 7.31
N ARG A 74 0.81 11.46 8.54
CA ARG A 74 0.65 12.27 9.77
C ARG A 74 -0.57 13.22 9.67
N ALA A 75 -1.71 12.67 9.24
CA ALA A 75 -2.93 13.39 8.87
C ALA A 75 -3.45 14.39 9.91
N GLN A 76 -3.18 14.17 11.20
CA GLN A 76 -3.53 15.10 12.29
C GLN A 76 -2.82 16.46 12.18
N ARG A 77 -1.80 16.59 11.34
CA ARG A 77 -1.07 17.84 11.07
C ARG A 77 -1.38 18.31 9.65
N ARG A 78 -2.26 19.30 9.50
CA ARG A 78 -2.70 19.85 8.20
C ARG A 78 -1.55 20.32 7.28
N GLY A 79 -0.37 20.62 7.83
CA GLY A 79 0.83 20.91 7.05
C GLY A 79 1.24 19.77 6.10
N TYR A 80 0.90 18.51 6.43
CA TYR A 80 1.16 17.34 5.59
C TYR A 80 -0.01 16.96 4.66
N ARG A 81 -1.06 17.78 4.52
CA ARG A 81 -2.28 17.43 3.74
C ARG A 81 -2.03 16.97 2.30
N HIS A 82 -0.93 17.44 1.70
CA HIS A 82 -0.51 17.08 0.34
C HIS A 82 0.38 15.84 0.25
N THR A 83 0.71 15.21 1.39
CA THR A 83 1.55 14.03 1.49
C THR A 83 0.71 12.83 1.90
N VAL A 84 0.82 11.76 1.13
CA VAL A 84 0.19 10.47 1.45
C VAL A 84 1.25 9.39 1.58
N GLU A 85 0.98 8.37 2.37
CA GLU A 85 1.83 7.21 2.56
C GLU A 85 1.23 5.99 1.86
N LEU A 86 2.05 5.31 1.07
CA LEU A 86 1.73 4.13 0.28
C LEU A 86 1.73 2.86 1.13
N THR A 87 0.71 2.03 0.94
CA THR A 87 0.70 0.63 1.35
C THR A 87 0.46 -0.25 0.13
N LEU A 88 1.28 -1.28 -0.07
CA LEU A 88 1.14 -2.23 -1.18
C LEU A 88 1.58 -3.62 -0.73
N PHE A 89 0.71 -4.61 -0.89
CA PHE A 89 1.02 -6.02 -0.64
C PHE A 89 0.49 -6.91 -1.77
N CYS A 90 1.22 -7.97 -2.07
CA CYS A 90 0.81 -9.01 -3.02
C CYS A 90 0.52 -10.30 -2.26
N HIS A 91 -0.42 -11.11 -2.74
CA HIS A 91 -0.64 -12.43 -2.20
C HIS A 91 0.66 -13.25 -2.27
N PRO A 92 1.06 -13.95 -1.18
CA PRO A 92 2.34 -14.67 -1.12
C PRO A 92 2.57 -15.64 -2.30
N ASP A 93 1.53 -16.37 -2.71
CA ASP A 93 1.59 -17.33 -3.83
C ASP A 93 1.53 -16.70 -5.24
N HIS A 94 1.37 -15.38 -5.33
CA HIS A 94 1.26 -14.64 -6.59
C HIS A 94 2.35 -13.56 -6.74
N ARG A 95 3.44 -13.67 -5.96
CA ARG A 95 4.62 -12.80 -6.08
C ARG A 95 5.33 -12.99 -7.44
N ALA A 96 6.09 -11.96 -7.83
CA ALA A 96 6.89 -11.92 -9.07
C ALA A 96 6.11 -12.09 -10.39
N LYS A 97 4.77 -12.06 -10.36
CA LYS A 97 3.89 -12.10 -11.55
C LYS A 97 3.52 -10.70 -12.08
N GLY A 98 4.27 -9.67 -11.70
CA GLY A 98 4.02 -8.28 -12.11
C GLY A 98 2.86 -7.57 -11.40
N ILE A 99 2.17 -8.23 -10.45
CA ILE A 99 1.02 -7.68 -9.71
C ILE A 99 1.36 -6.36 -8.99
N GLY A 100 2.48 -6.30 -8.26
CA GLY A 100 2.91 -5.08 -7.58
C GLY A 100 3.15 -3.91 -8.54
N SER A 101 3.76 -4.17 -9.71
CA SER A 101 3.93 -3.15 -10.75
C SER A 101 2.60 -2.71 -11.39
N LEU A 102 1.62 -3.60 -11.50
CA LEU A 102 0.28 -3.25 -11.99
C LEU A 102 -0.44 -2.34 -10.99
N LEU A 103 -0.46 -2.73 -9.72
CA LEU A 103 -1.07 -1.97 -8.63
C LEU A 103 -0.43 -0.58 -8.48
N LEU A 104 0.90 -0.51 -8.39
CA LEU A 104 1.61 0.76 -8.21
C LEU A 104 1.37 1.71 -9.39
N ARG A 105 1.50 1.23 -10.63
CA ARG A 105 1.24 2.09 -11.82
C ARG A 105 -0.18 2.61 -11.82
N LYS A 106 -1.18 1.75 -11.60
CA LYS A 106 -2.57 2.18 -11.57
C LYS A 106 -2.84 3.19 -10.47
N LEU A 107 -2.25 3.00 -9.28
CA LEU A 107 -2.37 3.96 -8.19
C LEU A 107 -1.76 5.32 -8.57
N LEU A 108 -0.57 5.34 -9.18
CA LEU A 108 0.06 6.57 -9.64
C LEU A 108 -0.77 7.27 -10.72
N ASP A 109 -1.33 6.52 -11.68
CA ASP A 109 -2.21 7.06 -12.71
C ASP A 109 -3.48 7.67 -12.09
N VAL A 110 -4.10 6.97 -11.14
CA VAL A 110 -5.31 7.41 -10.42
C VAL A 110 -5.05 8.68 -9.61
N LEU A 111 -3.91 8.77 -8.91
CA LEU A 111 -3.56 9.95 -8.13
C LEU A 111 -3.09 11.13 -9.00
N GLY A 112 -2.44 10.85 -10.14
CA GLY A 112 -1.92 11.87 -11.04
C GLY A 112 -2.98 12.53 -11.93
N ALA A 113 -4.08 11.82 -12.20
CA ALA A 113 -5.18 12.30 -13.04
C ALA A 113 -6.55 11.82 -12.48
N PRO A 114 -6.93 12.24 -11.25
CA PRO A 114 -8.12 11.74 -10.57
C PRO A 114 -9.41 11.95 -11.38
N GLU A 115 -9.49 13.00 -12.18
CA GLU A 115 -10.61 13.28 -13.07
C GLU A 115 -10.83 12.23 -14.17
N ARG A 116 -9.80 11.46 -14.52
CA ARG A 116 -9.90 10.34 -15.49
C ARG A 116 -10.34 9.03 -14.83
N TYR A 117 -10.33 8.97 -13.50
CA TYR A 117 -10.60 7.76 -12.73
C TYR A 117 -11.59 8.01 -11.58
N PRO A 118 -12.77 8.61 -11.85
CA PRO A 118 -13.72 8.99 -10.80
C PRO A 118 -14.17 7.77 -9.96
N ASP A 119 -14.30 6.60 -10.59
CA ASP A 119 -14.76 5.37 -9.91
C ASP A 119 -13.78 4.86 -8.83
N PHE A 120 -12.53 5.34 -8.81
CA PHE A 120 -11.53 4.96 -7.82
C PHE A 120 -11.56 5.81 -6.54
N PHE A 121 -12.47 6.79 -6.48
CA PHE A 121 -12.64 7.67 -5.33
C PHE A 121 -14.09 7.64 -4.86
N ALA A 122 -14.33 7.27 -3.60
CA ALA A 122 -15.65 7.46 -2.98
C ALA A 122 -15.99 8.97 -2.88
N LYS A 123 -14.97 9.79 -2.63
CA LYS A 123 -15.05 11.25 -2.59
C LYS A 123 -13.70 11.82 -3.03
N PRO A 124 -13.61 12.61 -4.11
CA PRO A 124 -12.34 13.20 -4.52
C PRO A 124 -11.86 14.26 -3.52
N ARG A 125 -10.54 14.37 -3.36
CA ARG A 125 -9.91 15.47 -2.61
C ARG A 125 -10.15 16.81 -3.30
N GLY A 126 -10.31 17.86 -2.49
CA GLY A 126 -10.44 19.23 -2.99
C GLY A 126 -9.13 19.80 -3.54
N GLU A 127 -9.21 20.96 -4.19
CA GLU A 127 -8.05 21.63 -4.81
C GLU A 127 -6.91 21.92 -3.79
N ASP A 128 -7.26 22.35 -2.57
CA ASP A 128 -6.30 22.63 -1.48
C ASP A 128 -5.74 21.36 -0.80
N ASP A 129 -6.26 20.17 -1.14
CA ASP A 129 -5.84 18.89 -0.55
C ASP A 129 -5.25 17.92 -1.58
N LYS A 130 -4.96 18.42 -2.80
CA LYS A 130 -4.32 17.63 -3.86
C LYS A 130 -3.06 16.95 -3.37
N VAL A 131 -2.94 15.66 -3.70
CA VAL A 131 -1.72 14.90 -3.43
C VAL A 131 -0.59 15.48 -4.28
N ARG A 132 0.53 15.78 -3.63
CA ARG A 132 1.77 16.26 -4.26
C ARG A 132 2.94 15.32 -4.02
N VAL A 133 2.92 14.61 -2.89
CA VAL A 133 4.00 13.71 -2.47
C VAL A 133 3.39 12.36 -2.07
N ILE A 134 3.95 11.29 -2.61
CA ILE A 134 3.68 9.92 -2.19
C ILE A 134 4.95 9.43 -1.49
N LEU A 135 4.83 9.14 -0.21
CA LEU A 135 5.87 8.56 0.61
C LEU A 135 5.68 7.04 0.65
N SER A 136 6.76 6.28 0.59
CA SER A 136 6.76 4.86 0.92
C SER A 136 7.82 4.62 1.98
N VAL A 137 7.43 4.10 3.13
CA VAL A 137 8.35 3.63 4.17
C VAL A 137 8.44 2.12 4.06
N MET A 138 9.65 1.61 3.92
CA MET A 138 9.90 0.17 3.83
C MET A 138 10.92 -0.27 4.86
N ALA A 139 10.72 -1.45 5.43
CA ALA A 139 11.74 -2.12 6.20
C ALA A 139 12.79 -2.73 5.27
N VAL A 140 14.07 -2.64 5.65
CA VAL A 140 15.17 -3.29 4.96
C VAL A 140 15.56 -4.52 5.75
N ASP A 141 15.35 -5.70 5.18
CA ASP A 141 15.86 -6.96 5.72
C ASP A 141 17.17 -7.32 5.02
N ASN A 142 18.30 -6.98 5.64
CA ASN A 142 19.62 -7.20 5.06
C ASN A 142 19.99 -8.68 4.86
N THR A 143 19.19 -9.61 5.40
CA THR A 143 19.37 -11.05 5.18
C THR A 143 18.72 -11.56 3.89
N GLN A 144 17.92 -10.73 3.22
CA GLN A 144 17.16 -11.09 2.02
C GLN A 144 17.89 -10.73 0.73
N TRP A 145 17.29 -11.12 -0.41
CA TRP A 145 17.78 -10.79 -1.75
C TRP A 145 18.16 -9.31 -1.91
N LYS A 146 19.33 -9.05 -2.52
CA LYS A 146 19.94 -7.71 -2.65
C LYS A 146 20.10 -6.97 -1.32
N GLU A 147 20.43 -7.68 -0.25
CA GLU A 147 20.60 -7.10 1.09
C GLU A 147 19.34 -6.31 1.52
N GLY A 148 18.15 -6.79 1.11
CA GLY A 148 16.87 -6.16 1.42
C GLY A 148 16.52 -4.95 0.54
N LEU A 149 17.42 -4.48 -0.33
CA LEU A 149 17.21 -3.30 -1.18
C LEU A 149 16.42 -3.60 -2.46
N GLY A 150 16.00 -4.84 -2.68
CA GLY A 150 15.19 -5.20 -3.85
C GLY A 150 13.89 -4.40 -3.98
N LEU A 151 13.22 -4.11 -2.86
CA LEU A 151 12.01 -3.28 -2.84
C LEU A 151 12.32 -1.79 -3.08
N ARG A 152 13.48 -1.31 -2.61
CA ARG A 152 13.97 0.05 -2.92
C ARG A 152 14.18 0.21 -4.42
N ASP A 153 14.89 -0.74 -5.04
CA ASP A 153 15.12 -0.74 -6.49
C ASP A 153 13.80 -0.78 -7.29
N PHE A 154 12.82 -1.55 -6.80
CA PHE A 154 11.47 -1.58 -7.37
C PHE A 154 10.82 -0.19 -7.35
N TYR A 155 10.87 0.54 -6.24
CA TYR A 155 10.32 1.89 -6.15
C TYR A 155 11.07 2.88 -7.05
N VAL A 156 12.41 2.84 -7.05
CA VAL A 156 13.24 3.70 -7.92
C VAL A 156 12.90 3.50 -9.39
N LYS A 157 12.70 2.25 -9.83
CA LYS A 157 12.27 1.95 -11.20
C LYS A 157 10.91 2.57 -11.57
N HIS A 158 10.04 2.87 -10.60
CA HIS A 158 8.75 3.52 -10.79
C HIS A 158 8.78 5.02 -10.48
N GLY A 159 9.96 5.63 -10.43
CA GLY A 159 10.13 7.08 -10.30
C GLY A 159 10.18 7.61 -8.87
N PHE A 160 10.29 6.74 -7.86
CA PHE A 160 10.57 7.17 -6.49
C PHE A 160 12.05 7.48 -6.31
N GLU A 161 12.36 8.31 -5.31
CA GLU A 161 13.72 8.61 -4.88
C GLU A 161 13.90 8.17 -3.42
N GLU A 162 15.08 7.62 -3.11
CA GLU A 162 15.45 7.32 -1.73
C GLU A 162 15.91 8.61 -1.03
N VAL A 163 15.11 9.09 -0.08
CA VAL A 163 15.39 10.36 0.63
C VAL A 163 15.97 10.18 2.03
N GLY A 164 16.09 8.93 2.51
CA GLY A 164 16.68 8.66 3.82
C GLY A 164 16.62 7.19 4.23
N HIS A 165 17.48 6.82 5.18
CA HIS A 165 17.56 5.49 5.77
C HIS A 165 17.70 5.61 7.29
N LEU A 166 16.65 5.22 8.01
CA LEU A 166 16.64 5.17 9.46
C LEU A 166 17.18 3.81 9.93
N LYS A 167 18.33 3.79 10.61
CA LYS A 167 18.99 2.55 11.06
C LYS A 167 18.48 2.12 12.44
N ASN A 168 18.24 0.82 12.60
CA ASN A 168 17.89 0.19 13.89
C ASN A 168 16.67 0.83 14.60
N VAL A 169 15.67 1.27 13.83
CA VAL A 169 14.46 1.93 14.38
C VAL A 169 13.30 0.96 14.60
N GLY A 170 13.39 -0.26 14.06
CA GLY A 170 12.41 -1.32 14.25
C GLY A 170 13.04 -2.50 14.96
N HIS A 171 12.22 -3.33 15.60
CA HIS A 171 12.67 -4.62 16.13
C HIS A 171 11.58 -5.66 15.93
N LYS A 172 11.92 -6.77 15.27
CA LYS A 172 10.98 -7.88 14.99
C LYS A 172 11.76 -9.17 14.68
N PHE A 173 11.28 -10.30 15.20
CA PHE A 173 11.96 -11.60 15.12
C PHE A 173 13.39 -11.57 15.68
N ASP A 174 13.55 -10.97 16.86
CA ASP A 174 14.81 -10.90 17.61
C ASP A 174 15.97 -10.24 16.84
N ARG A 175 15.65 -9.29 15.95
CA ARG A 175 16.60 -8.48 15.19
C ARG A 175 16.10 -7.05 14.98
N TRP A 176 17.05 -6.14 14.78
CA TRP A 176 16.87 -4.70 14.58
C TRP A 176 16.87 -4.31 13.10
#